data_AF-A0A2X2T7H1-F1
#
_entry.id   AF-A0A2X2T7H1-F1
#
_cell.length_a   1.000
_cell.length_b   1.000
_cell.length_c   1.000
_cell.angle_alpha   90.00
_cell.angle_beta   90.00
_cell.angle_gamma   90.00
#
_symmetry.space_group_name_H-M   'P 1'
#
loop_
_entity.id
_entity.type
_entity.pdbx_description
1 polymer ?
#
loop_
_entity_poly.entity_id
_entity_poly.type
_entity_poly.pdbx_seq_one_letter_code
_entity_poly.pdbx_strand_id
1 'polypeptide(L)'
;MNFSTISVIGLGYIGLPTAAAFASRQRKVIGVDINQRAVDTINRGEIHIIEPDLDKVVKSAVDAGYLSATVQPVEADAYLIAVPTLLKAIMNRTWFM
;
A
#
# COMPACT_ATOMS: atom_id res chain seq x y z
N MET A 1 4.85 22.65 5.05
CA MET A 1 4.18 22.10 3.86
C MET A 1 3.09 21.14 4.33
N ASN A 2 1.89 21.18 3.75
CA ASN A 2 0.80 20.28 4.10
C ASN A 2 0.51 19.39 2.89
N PHE A 3 0.64 18.06 3.05
CA PHE A 3 0.27 17.10 2.01
C PHE A 3 -1.21 16.77 2.18
N SER A 4 -2.02 17.11 1.17
CA SER A 4 -3.44 16.81 1.12
C SER A 4 -3.66 15.39 0.57
N THR A 5 -2.89 15.00 -0.43
CA THR A 5 -2.93 13.66 -1.05
C THR A 5 -1.54 13.03 -1.08
N ILE A 6 -1.44 11.78 -0.60
CA ILE A 6 -0.21 10.97 -0.66
C ILE A 6 -0.48 9.77 -1.57
N SER A 7 0.39 9.55 -2.56
CA SER A 7 0.35 8.34 -3.37
C SER A 7 1.39 7.33 -2.88
N VAL A 8 0.97 6.09 -2.64
CA VAL A 8 1.86 5.00 -2.22
C VAL A 8 1.96 3.98 -3.34
N ILE A 9 3.15 3.86 -3.93
CA ILE A 9 3.42 3.00 -5.08
C ILE A 9 4.00 1.66 -4.61
N GLY A 10 3.29 0.57 -4.89
CA GLY A 10 3.54 -0.77 -4.36
C GLY A 10 2.78 -0.97 -3.05
N LEU A 11 1.90 -1.96 -2.99
CA LEU A 11 1.04 -2.25 -1.83
C LEU A 11 1.37 -3.60 -1.18
N GLY A 12 2.65 -3.99 -1.22
CA GLY A 12 3.15 -5.16 -0.51
C GLY A 12 3.35 -4.93 0.99
N TYR A 13 4.18 -5.78 1.60
CA TYR A 13 4.51 -5.76 3.03
C TYR A 13 4.97 -4.42 3.60
N ILE A 14 5.59 -3.55 2.79
CA ILE A 14 6.00 -2.21 3.24
C ILE A 14 4.94 -1.17 2.91
N GLY A 15 4.43 -1.18 1.68
CA GLY A 15 3.57 -0.14 1.17
C GLY A 15 2.17 -0.11 1.79
N LEU A 16 1.50 -1.27 1.93
CA LEU A 16 0.14 -1.31 2.47
C LEU A 16 0.08 -0.88 3.95
N PRO A 17 0.95 -1.37 4.86
CA PRO A 17 0.97 -0.85 6.23
C PRO A 17 1.28 0.65 6.31
N THR A 18 2.17 1.14 5.46
CA THR A 18 2.50 2.56 5.41
C THR A 18 1.33 3.41 4.92
N ALA A 19 0.63 2.96 3.88
CA ALA A 19 -0.58 3.59 3.37
C ALA A 19 -1.68 3.64 4.45
N ALA A 20 -1.91 2.52 5.13
CA ALA A 20 -2.87 2.43 6.22
C ALA A 20 -2.50 3.35 7.41
N ALA A 21 -1.20 3.47 7.74
CA ALA A 21 -0.71 4.33 8.81
C ALA A 21 -0.86 5.83 8.53
N PHE A 22 -0.81 6.24 7.25
CA PHE A 22 -1.14 7.61 6.85
C PHE A 22 -2.65 7.85 6.83
N ALA A 23 -3.42 6.91 6.30
CA ALA A 23 -4.87 7.01 6.22
C ALA A 23 -5.54 7.00 7.61
N SER A 24 -4.99 6.26 8.59
CA SER A 24 -5.46 6.28 9.98
C SER A 24 -5.27 7.63 10.67
N ARG A 25 -4.39 8.48 10.14
CA ARG A 25 -4.22 9.89 10.53
C ARG A 25 -5.00 10.85 9.64
N GLN A 26 -6.04 10.36 8.96
CA GLN A 26 -6.95 11.16 8.14
C GLN A 26 -6.26 11.91 7.00
N ARG A 27 -5.14 11.36 6.49
CA ARG A 27 -4.54 11.81 5.23
C ARG A 27 -5.18 11.05 4.08
N LYS A 28 -5.47 11.73 2.98
CA LYS A 28 -5.98 11.05 1.78
C LYS A 28 -4.84 10.27 1.13
N VAL A 29 -4.99 8.96 1.08
CA VAL A 29 -4.00 8.04 0.51
C VAL A 29 -4.58 7.34 -0.70
N ILE A 30 -3.84 7.37 -1.80
CA ILE A 30 -4.14 6.61 -3.01
C ILE A 30 -3.01 5.61 -3.23
N GLY A 31 -3.28 4.35 -2.88
CA GLY A 31 -2.41 3.23 -3.16
C GLY A 31 -2.40 2.90 -4.64
N VAL A 32 -1.23 2.60 -5.19
CA VAL A 32 -1.05 2.19 -6.58
C VAL A 32 -0.32 0.86 -6.60
N ASP A 33 -0.92 -0.16 -7.18
CA ASP A 33 -0.26 -1.46 -7.38
C ASP A 33 -0.62 -2.02 -8.75
N ILE A 34 0.33 -2.70 -9.40
CA ILE A 34 0.11 -3.30 -10.72
C ILE A 34 -0.82 -4.53 -10.66
N ASN A 35 -0.97 -5.13 -9.48
CA ASN A 35 -1.80 -6.30 -9.28
C ASN A 35 -3.26 -5.91 -9.01
N GLN A 36 -4.12 -6.07 -10.01
CA GLN A 36 -5.56 -5.79 -9.89
C GLN A 36 -6.21 -6.53 -8.71
N ARG A 37 -5.78 -7.76 -8.39
CA ARG A 37 -6.34 -8.49 -7.24
C ARG A 37 -6.01 -7.82 -5.91
N ALA A 38 -4.80 -7.27 -5.77
CA ALA A 38 -4.41 -6.52 -4.59
C ALA A 38 -5.27 -5.26 -4.45
N VAL A 39 -5.42 -4.52 -5.56
CA VAL A 39 -6.25 -3.31 -5.64
C VAL A 39 -7.69 -3.59 -5.25
N ASP A 40 -8.32 -4.62 -5.83
CA ASP A 40 -9.71 -4.98 -5.56
C ASP A 40 -9.91 -5.40 -4.10
N THR A 41 -8.99 -6.19 -3.55
CA THR A 41 -9.01 -6.61 -2.15
C THR A 41 -8.91 -5.42 -1.21
N ILE A 42 -7.97 -4.50 -1.45
CA ILE A 42 -7.81 -3.30 -0.62
C ILE A 42 -9.05 -2.41 -0.71
N ASN A 43 -9.64 -2.22 -1.90
CA ASN A 43 -10.85 -1.41 -2.06
C ASN A 43 -12.09 -2.01 -1.39
N ARG A 44 -12.09 -3.30 -1.03
CA ARG A 44 -13.11 -3.92 -0.16
C ARG A 44 -12.81 -3.76 1.34
N GLY A 45 -11.71 -3.10 1.70
CA GLY A 45 -11.25 -2.99 3.08
C GLY A 45 -10.55 -4.26 3.61
N GLU A 46 -10.09 -5.13 2.72
CA GLU A 46 -9.42 -6.39 3.05
C GLU A 46 -7.90 -6.27 2.81
N ILE A 47 -7.12 -7.24 3.31
CA ILE A 47 -5.66 -7.30 3.13
C ILE A 47 -5.27 -8.54 2.31
N HIS A 48 -4.22 -8.41 1.50
CA HIS A 48 -3.65 -9.52 0.72
C HIS A 48 -2.25 -9.96 1.21
N ILE A 49 -1.83 -9.45 2.38
CA ILE A 49 -0.62 -9.83 3.09
C ILE A 49 -1.00 -10.27 4.51
N ILE A 50 -0.10 -10.99 5.17
CA ILE A 50 -0.28 -11.38 6.58
C ILE A 50 0.51 -10.39 7.43
N GLU A 51 -0.20 -9.52 8.13
CA GLU A 51 0.34 -8.59 9.12
C GLU A 51 -0.67 -8.47 10.27
N PRO A 52 -0.28 -8.71 11.54
CA PRO A 52 -1.19 -8.64 12.67
C PRO A 52 -1.92 -7.29 12.76
N ASP A 53 -3.24 -7.33 12.98
CA ASP A 53 -4.14 -6.18 13.16
C ASP A 53 -4.25 -5.19 11.98
N LEU A 54 -3.56 -5.44 10.86
CA LEU A 54 -3.61 -4.56 9.69
C LEU A 54 -5.00 -4.53 9.02
N ASP A 55 -5.71 -5.67 9.04
CA ASP A 55 -7.05 -5.83 8.49
C ASP A 55 -8.03 -4.79 9.03
N LYS A 56 -8.02 -4.58 10.35
CA LYS A 56 -8.88 -3.59 11.03
C LYS A 56 -8.54 -2.17 10.61
N VAL A 57 -7.26 -1.85 10.48
CA VAL A 57 -6.78 -0.52 10.10
C VAL A 57 -7.13 -0.21 8.65
N VAL A 58 -6.88 -1.15 7.74
CA VAL A 58 -7.22 -1.01 6.31
C VAL A 58 -8.73 -0.88 6.13
N LYS A 59 -9.52 -1.74 6.77
CA LYS A 59 -10.98 -1.66 6.72
C LYS A 59 -11.49 -0.29 7.17
N SER A 60 -11.03 0.18 8.34
CA SER A 60 -11.44 1.48 8.89
C SER A 60 -11.04 2.64 7.98
N ALA A 61 -9.85 2.58 7.38
CA ALA A 61 -9.35 3.62 6.49
C ALA A 61 -10.13 3.69 5.16
N VAL A 62 -10.51 2.54 4.60
CA VAL A 62 -11.29 2.44 3.36
C VAL A 62 -12.74 2.87 3.61
N ASP A 63 -13.37 2.35 4.68
CA ASP A 63 -14.74 2.73 5.06
C ASP A 63 -14.86 4.24 5.34
N ALA A 64 -13.81 4.85 5.91
CA ALA A 64 -13.74 6.29 6.15
C ALA A 64 -13.35 7.12 4.92
N GLY A 65 -13.03 6.49 3.78
CA GLY A 65 -12.66 7.16 2.54
C GLY A 65 -11.25 7.78 2.52
N TYR A 66 -10.40 7.43 3.48
CA TYR A 66 -9.02 7.92 3.54
C TYR A 66 -8.02 7.03 2.80
N LEU A 67 -8.38 5.78 2.48
CA LEU A 67 -7.58 4.87 1.67
C LEU A 67 -8.39 4.37 0.48
N SER A 68 -7.78 4.41 -0.70
CA SER A 68 -8.25 3.77 -1.93
C SER A 68 -7.08 3.21 -2.72
N ALA A 69 -7.32 2.25 -3.60
CA ALA A 69 -6.30 1.64 -4.44
C ALA A 69 -6.67 1.71 -5.93
N THR A 70 -5.67 1.82 -6.80
CA THR A 70 -5.81 1.83 -8.26
C THR A 70 -4.62 1.14 -8.93
N VAL A 71 -4.79 0.73 -10.19
CA VAL A 71 -3.69 0.19 -11.01
C VAL A 71 -2.93 1.26 -11.80
N GLN A 72 -3.45 2.49 -11.83
CA GLN A 72 -2.82 3.60 -12.55
C GLN A 72 -2.32 4.68 -11.58
N PRO A 73 -1.11 5.20 -11.77
CA PRO A 73 -0.63 6.35 -11.01
C PRO A 73 -1.56 7.56 -11.16
N VAL A 74 -1.68 8.33 -10.10
CA VAL A 74 -2.48 9.57 -10.04
C VAL A 74 -1.62 10.73 -9.56
N GLU A 75 -2.08 11.95 -9.80
CA GLU A 75 -1.44 13.15 -9.26
C GLU A 75 -1.56 13.19 -7.73
N ALA A 76 -0.46 13.53 -7.05
CA ALA A 76 -0.40 13.65 -5.59
C ALA A 76 0.67 14.66 -5.16
N ASP A 77 0.54 15.21 -3.95
CA ASP A 77 1.49 16.17 -3.39
C ASP A 77 2.82 15.51 -2.99
N ALA A 78 2.76 14.20 -2.70
CA ALA A 78 3.92 13.38 -2.37
C ALA A 78 3.72 11.95 -2.87
N TYR A 79 4.84 11.32 -3.26
CA TYR A 79 4.89 9.94 -3.70
C TYR A 79 5.83 9.14 -2.79
N LEU A 80 5.34 8.03 -2.25
CA LEU A 80 6.15 7.05 -1.54
C LEU A 80 6.28 5.81 -2.41
N ILE A 81 7.50 5.45 -2.78
CA ILE A 81 7.77 4.28 -3.63
C ILE A 81 8.29 3.14 -2.76
N ALA A 82 7.48 2.08 -2.65
CA ALA A 82 7.74 0.88 -1.85
C ALA A 82 7.58 -0.40 -2.70
N VAL A 83 8.20 -0.41 -3.89
CA VAL A 83 8.23 -1.56 -4.79
C VAL A 83 9.45 -2.46 -4.52
N PRO A 84 9.39 -3.76 -4.87
CA PRO A 84 10.54 -4.65 -4.71
C PRO A 84 11.78 -4.15 -5.47
N THR A 85 12.87 -3.96 -4.76
CA THR A 85 14.20 -3.68 -5.34
C THR A 85 14.97 -4.99 -5.48
N LEU A 86 14.57 -5.81 -6.46
CA LEU A 86 15.22 -7.10 -6.71
C LEU A 86 16.71 -6.91 -7.01
N LEU A 87 17.58 -7.32 -6.09
CA LEU A 87 19.02 -7.44 -6.35
C LEU A 87 19.24 -8.73 -7.17
N LYS A 88 19.40 -8.62 -8.49
CA LYS A 88 19.65 -9.76 -9.40
C LYS A 88 20.78 -10.71 -8.93
N ALA A 89 21.71 -10.23 -8.10
CA ALA A 89 22.90 -10.98 -7.68
C ALA A 89 22.66 -12.05 -6.59
N ILE A 90 21.50 -12.09 -5.92
CA ILE A 90 21.26 -13.04 -4.80
C ILE A 90 20.31 -14.20 -5.17
N MET A 91 19.75 -14.21 -6.39
CA MET A 91 18.82 -15.27 -6.83
C MET A 91 19.46 -16.67 -6.99
N ASN A 92 20.78 -16.81 -6.83
CA ASN A 92 21.50 -18.10 -6.91
C ASN A 92 22.14 -18.58 -5.59
N ARG A 93 21.84 -17.97 -4.43
CA ARG A 93 22.26 -18.54 -3.14
C ARG A 93 21.04 -18.88 -2.29
N THR A 94 20.79 -20.19 -2.23
CA THR A 94 20.03 -20.94 -1.23
C THR A 94 19.94 -20.23 0.12
N TRP A 95 18.77 -19.68 0.44
CA TRP A 95 18.42 -19.26 1.79
C TRP A 95 16.92 -19.46 2.03
N PHE A 96 16.56 -20.71 2.33
CA PHE A 96 15.49 -21.12 3.26
C PHE A 96 15.84 -22.56 3.66
N MET A 97 16.77 -22.69 4.61
CA MET A 97 16.77 -23.77 5.60
C MET A 97 16.20 -23.16 6.89
#